data_AF-A0A960Z2X9-F1
#
_entry.id   AF-A0A960Z2X9-F1
#
_cell.length_a   1.000
_cell.length_b   1.000
_cell.length_c   1.000
_cell.angle_alpha   90.00
_cell.angle_beta   90.00
_cell.angle_gamma   90.00
#
_symmetry.space_group_name_H-M   'P 1'
#
loop_
_entity.id
_entity.type
_entity.pdbx_description
1 polymer ?
#
loop_
_entity_poly.entity_id
_entity_poly.type
_entity_poly.pdbx_seq_one_letter_code
_entity_poly.pdbx_strand_id
1 'polypeptide(L)'
;MTTGRRRTLASAALVGLAIALLVPIYNAPVWWVSLEAPNYPRESFPDGVRILFHLNGVFSGCGSQAKDEVRIEEALDCAHEMDTINHYVGMYPIASGGPLEVFFSLFLVTLVGVVLLVPLLPGVRWRTVVMVVGFTAIIVWMGLAYYGENGLRLQSARYLAGRITALGETGQADDAPRELSPGEALIARLKASLAEDTDAAPAPEPPAAGEGGKGQSIAYLRAAFEQDHGRRATGGEAWRGSGAQLLAWHYEKGLGRYFREQEVIGPMVARMVRAGNILFGVIVAVMLGLLVVARRPSERLDGLLLLAPAGLPAYFLVAYSVWLWWYGHNMNDMGAFTLKSFMPTVFGQGKVAQFTTNSYPAYGFWLMVLFTALLLAAFVLRREPGAGRSGE
;
A
#
# COMPACT_ATOMS: atom_id res chain seq x y z
N MET A 1 -13.36 -44.51 2.15
CA MET A 1 -12.34 -43.53 1.70
C MET A 1 -10.98 -43.96 2.21
N THR A 2 -10.00 -44.15 1.33
CA THR A 2 -8.62 -44.47 1.74
C THR A 2 -7.99 -43.30 2.52
N THR A 3 -7.09 -43.60 3.45
CA THR A 3 -6.35 -42.60 4.25
C THR A 3 -5.63 -41.56 3.38
N GLY A 4 -5.06 -41.98 2.25
CA GLY A 4 -4.42 -41.09 1.27
C GLY A 4 -5.37 -40.09 0.59
N ARG A 5 -6.61 -40.51 0.25
CA ARG A 5 -7.62 -39.59 -0.34
C ARG A 5 -8.08 -38.54 0.67
N ARG A 6 -8.23 -38.91 1.95
CA ARG A 6 -8.57 -37.96 3.03
C ARG A 6 -7.46 -36.92 3.25
N ARG A 7 -6.19 -37.34 3.24
CA ARG A 7 -5.04 -36.43 3.36
C ARG A 7 -4.94 -35.43 2.22
N THR A 8 -5.16 -35.89 0.99
CA THR A 8 -5.15 -35.02 -0.21
C THR A 8 -6.25 -33.97 -0.14
N LEU A 9 -7.47 -34.37 0.26
CA LEU A 9 -8.59 -33.45 0.45
C LEU A 9 -8.33 -32.43 1.58
N ALA A 10 -7.77 -32.88 2.70
CA ALA A 10 -7.41 -32.00 3.80
C ALA A 10 -6.35 -30.96 3.39
N SER A 11 -5.28 -31.38 2.71
CA SER A 11 -4.26 -30.46 2.18
C SER A 11 -4.86 -29.46 1.19
N ALA A 12 -5.74 -29.91 0.28
CA ALA A 12 -6.44 -29.03 -0.65
C ALA A 12 -7.33 -28.00 0.06
N ALA A 13 -8.04 -28.41 1.12
CA ALA A 13 -8.88 -27.52 1.92
C ALA A 13 -8.04 -26.43 2.62
N LEU A 14 -6.88 -26.78 3.18
CA LEU A 14 -5.97 -25.83 3.81
C LEU A 14 -5.42 -24.80 2.82
N VAL A 15 -5.03 -25.24 1.62
CA VAL A 15 -4.59 -24.33 0.55
C VAL A 15 -5.75 -23.43 0.08
N GLY A 16 -6.96 -23.97 -0.05
CA GLY A 16 -8.16 -23.19 -0.37
C GLY A 16 -8.45 -22.11 0.68
N LEU A 17 -8.34 -22.44 1.97
CA LEU A 17 -8.48 -21.48 3.06
C LEU A 17 -7.38 -20.41 3.01
N ALA A 18 -6.13 -20.79 2.71
CA ALA A 18 -5.04 -19.85 2.55
C ALA A 18 -5.27 -18.89 1.37
N ILE A 19 -5.80 -19.36 0.24
CA ILE A 19 -6.20 -18.50 -0.89
C ILE A 19 -7.30 -17.51 -0.44
N ALA A 20 -8.29 -17.97 0.31
CA ALA A 20 -9.35 -17.11 0.83
C ALA A 20 -8.82 -16.02 1.77
N LEU A 21 -7.77 -16.29 2.55
CA LEU A 21 -7.12 -15.32 3.44
C LEU A 21 -6.40 -14.18 2.70
N LEU A 22 -6.06 -14.33 1.42
CA LEU A 22 -5.38 -13.27 0.65
C LEU A 22 -6.20 -11.98 0.58
N VAL A 23 -7.53 -12.09 0.51
CA VAL A 23 -8.44 -10.93 0.47
C VAL A 23 -8.42 -10.12 1.77
N PRO A 24 -8.68 -10.70 2.96
CA PRO A 24 -8.57 -9.94 4.20
C PRO A 24 -7.13 -9.47 4.47
N ILE A 25 -6.10 -10.24 4.13
CA ILE A 25 -4.69 -9.80 4.25
C ILE A 25 -4.44 -8.52 3.43
N TYR A 26 -4.89 -8.48 2.17
CA TYR A 26 -4.71 -7.31 1.31
C TYR A 26 -5.41 -6.06 1.85
N ASN A 27 -6.52 -6.24 2.55
CA ASN A 27 -7.37 -5.14 3.01
C ASN A 27 -7.10 -4.70 4.46
N ALA A 28 -6.30 -5.46 5.21
CA ALA A 28 -6.01 -5.22 6.63
C ALA A 28 -4.72 -4.39 6.84
N PRO A 29 -4.63 -3.62 7.94
CA PRO A 29 -3.36 -3.10 8.44
C PRO A 29 -2.47 -4.27 8.82
N VAL A 30 -1.29 -4.30 8.23
CA VAL A 30 -0.26 -5.32 8.47
C VAL A 30 0.58 -4.90 9.67
N TRP A 31 0.97 -3.64 9.73
CA TRP A 31 1.85 -3.12 10.77
C TRP A 31 1.40 -1.73 11.18
N TRP A 32 1.67 -1.34 12.41
CA TRP A 32 1.41 0.02 12.86
C TRP A 32 2.67 0.62 13.49
N VAL A 33 2.82 1.91 13.28
CA VAL A 33 3.85 2.73 13.92
C VAL A 33 3.17 3.91 14.58
N SER A 34 3.63 4.27 15.77
CA SER A 34 3.21 5.47 16.46
C SER A 34 4.41 6.24 17.00
N LEU A 35 4.33 7.57 16.94
CA LEU A 35 5.22 8.48 17.63
C LEU A 35 4.50 9.16 18.79
N GLU A 36 5.06 9.03 20.00
CA GLU A 36 4.64 9.75 21.19
C GLU A 36 5.69 10.80 21.55
N ALA A 37 5.26 12.02 21.85
CA ALA A 37 6.13 13.09 22.34
C ALA A 37 5.36 14.07 23.23
N PRO A 38 6.04 14.88 24.07
CA PRO A 38 5.39 15.86 24.92
C PRO A 38 4.51 16.87 24.16
N ASN A 39 4.87 17.19 22.91
CA ASN A 39 4.13 18.08 22.03
C ASN A 39 2.85 17.46 21.44
N TYR A 40 2.69 16.13 21.54
CA TYR A 40 1.53 15.37 21.07
C TYR A 40 0.80 14.77 22.28
N PRO A 41 -0.03 15.58 22.96
CA PRO A 41 -0.66 15.20 24.23
C PRO A 41 -1.70 14.07 24.03
N ARG A 42 -1.82 13.18 25.02
CA ARG A 42 -2.70 11.99 24.94
C ARG A 42 -4.18 12.34 24.84
N GLU A 43 -4.56 13.54 25.27
CA GLU A 43 -5.92 14.08 25.14
C GLU A 43 -6.33 14.33 23.68
N SER A 44 -5.36 14.47 22.76
CA SER A 44 -5.61 14.68 21.33
C SER A 44 -5.07 13.51 20.49
N PHE A 45 -4.00 12.87 20.96
CA PHE A 45 -3.35 11.72 20.34
C PHE A 45 -3.21 10.57 21.36
N PRO A 46 -4.31 9.88 21.73
CA PRO A 46 -4.28 8.86 22.77
C PRO A 46 -3.34 7.70 22.45
N ASP A 47 -3.25 7.36 21.16
CA ASP A 47 -2.35 6.34 20.62
C ASP A 47 -1.06 6.95 20.02
N GLY A 48 -0.77 8.23 20.27
CA GLY A 48 0.27 8.99 19.59
C GLY A 48 -0.06 9.30 18.12
N VAL A 49 0.91 9.83 17.37
CA VAL A 49 0.78 10.04 15.92
C VAL A 49 0.89 8.68 15.24
N ARG A 50 -0.25 8.01 15.04
CA ARG A 50 -0.31 6.62 14.59
C ARG A 50 -0.57 6.52 13.09
N ILE A 51 0.22 5.69 12.42
CA ILE A 51 0.05 5.30 11.01
C ILE A 51 -0.12 3.78 10.89
N LEU A 52 -0.85 3.38 9.86
CA LEU A 52 -1.14 1.98 9.55
C LEU A 52 -0.56 1.63 8.18
N PHE A 53 0.36 0.67 8.15
CA PHE A 53 0.91 0.10 6.92
C PHE A 53 0.02 -1.03 6.43
N HIS A 54 -0.47 -0.89 5.20
CA HIS A 54 -1.19 -1.92 4.47
C HIS A 54 -0.38 -2.33 3.23
N LEU A 55 -0.70 -3.49 2.65
CA LEU A 55 -0.10 -3.89 1.36
C LEU A 55 -0.43 -2.91 0.22
N ASN A 56 -1.50 -2.13 0.37
CA ASN A 56 -2.03 -1.24 -0.65
C ASN A 56 -1.91 0.26 -0.31
N GLY A 57 -1.25 0.62 0.78
CA GLY A 57 -1.08 2.02 1.14
C GLY A 57 -0.70 2.23 2.60
N VAL A 58 -0.60 3.50 2.97
CA VAL A 58 -0.43 3.95 4.35
C VAL A 58 -1.63 4.81 4.69
N PHE A 59 -2.19 4.58 5.87
CA PHE A 59 -3.42 5.22 6.32
C PHE A 59 -3.21 5.85 7.69
N SER A 60 -3.96 6.91 7.99
CA SER A 60 -4.04 7.46 9.33
C SER A 60 -4.59 6.40 10.29
N GLY A 61 -3.92 6.22 11.42
CA GLY A 61 -4.38 5.39 12.53
C GLY A 61 -5.12 6.20 13.60
N CYS A 62 -5.33 7.50 13.39
CA CYS A 62 -6.02 8.38 14.32
C CYS A 62 -7.50 8.49 13.95
N GLY A 63 -8.36 8.48 14.99
CA GLY A 63 -9.81 8.63 14.85
C GLY A 63 -10.26 10.09 14.97
N SER A 64 -11.51 10.34 14.56
CA SER A 64 -12.23 11.59 14.82
C SER A 64 -12.41 11.80 16.32
N GLN A 65 -11.99 12.95 16.85
CA GLN A 65 -12.08 13.27 18.28
C GLN A 65 -13.30 14.14 18.56
N ALA A 66 -14.24 13.64 19.37
CA ALA A 66 -15.30 14.47 19.94
C ALA A 66 -14.83 14.99 21.32
N LYS A 67 -14.54 16.29 21.45
CA LYS A 67 -14.45 16.95 22.76
C LYS A 67 -15.71 17.75 23.03
N ASP A 68 -16.11 17.80 24.30
CA ASP A 68 -17.36 18.42 24.78
C ASP A 68 -17.37 19.96 24.74
N GLU A 69 -16.23 20.64 24.51
CA GLU A 69 -16.15 22.10 24.39
C GLU A 69 -15.70 22.61 23.00
N VAL A 70 -15.06 21.76 22.19
CA VAL A 70 -14.72 22.05 20.78
C VAL A 70 -14.81 20.72 20.02
N ARG A 71 -15.89 20.51 19.27
CA ARG A 71 -15.93 19.44 18.27
C ARG A 71 -14.90 19.77 17.21
N ILE A 72 -13.82 18.99 17.13
CA ILE A 72 -12.97 18.98 15.94
C ILE A 72 -13.68 18.01 14.98
N GLU A 73 -14.51 18.56 14.10
CA GLU A 73 -15.33 17.79 13.14
C GLU A 73 -14.48 17.14 12.04
N GLU A 74 -13.22 17.57 11.92
CA GLU A 74 -12.23 17.02 10.98
C GLU A 74 -11.44 15.88 11.64
N ALA A 75 -11.45 14.70 11.03
CA ALA A 75 -10.66 13.57 11.52
C ALA A 75 -9.15 13.90 11.47
N LEU A 76 -8.45 13.65 12.58
CA LEU A 76 -7.02 13.93 12.70
C LEU A 76 -6.22 13.09 11.69
N ASP A 77 -5.55 13.75 10.73
CA ASP A 77 -4.70 13.07 9.76
C ASP A 77 -3.29 12.85 10.31
N CYS A 78 -3.11 11.74 11.03
CA CYS A 78 -1.82 11.37 11.58
C CYS A 78 -0.78 10.96 10.53
N ALA A 79 -1.19 10.66 9.29
CA ALA A 79 -0.22 10.46 8.22
C ALA A 79 0.42 11.79 7.83
N HIS A 80 -0.39 12.86 7.74
CA HIS A 80 0.11 14.21 7.50
C HIS A 80 1.04 14.69 8.62
N GLU A 81 0.64 14.53 9.90
CA GLU A 81 1.48 14.91 11.04
C GLU A 81 2.81 14.18 11.05
N MET A 82 2.80 12.88 10.74
CA MET A 82 4.01 12.07 10.66
C MET A 82 4.93 12.54 9.53
N ASP A 83 4.39 12.89 8.36
CA ASP A 83 5.19 13.44 7.25
C ASP A 83 5.76 14.82 7.56
N THR A 84 5.03 15.64 8.31
CA THR A 84 5.52 16.92 8.84
C THR A 84 6.70 16.69 9.79
N ILE A 85 6.59 15.75 10.74
CA ILE A 85 7.71 15.38 11.63
C ILE A 85 8.91 14.86 10.82
N ASN A 86 8.68 13.98 9.84
CA ASN A 86 9.72 13.42 8.99
C ASN A 86 10.48 14.53 8.24
N HIS A 87 9.76 15.49 7.68
CA HIS A 87 10.37 16.62 6.99
C HIS A 87 11.32 17.42 7.91
N TYR A 88 10.93 17.67 9.17
CA TYR A 88 11.78 18.40 10.12
C TYR A 88 13.13 17.71 10.39
N VAL A 89 13.20 16.39 10.30
CA VAL A 89 14.43 15.61 10.49
C VAL A 89 15.10 15.20 9.17
N GLY A 90 14.62 15.72 8.04
CA GLY A 90 15.14 15.44 6.70
C GLY A 90 14.70 14.09 6.12
N MET A 91 13.79 13.36 6.76
CA MET A 91 13.22 12.15 6.20
C MET A 91 12.19 12.47 5.10
N TYR A 92 12.11 11.60 4.10
CA TYR A 92 11.10 11.70 3.05
C TYR A 92 9.68 11.36 3.57
N PRO A 93 8.62 11.85 2.92
CA PRO A 93 7.23 11.46 3.21
C PRO A 93 7.05 9.95 3.15
N ILE A 94 6.21 9.38 4.01
CA ILE A 94 6.09 7.94 4.20
C ILE A 94 5.61 7.22 2.95
N ALA A 95 4.79 7.87 2.14
CA ALA A 95 4.29 7.32 0.89
C ALA A 95 5.35 7.24 -0.22
N SER A 96 6.53 7.83 -0.03
CA SER A 96 7.68 7.73 -0.92
C SER A 96 8.43 6.39 -0.81
N GLY A 97 8.16 5.64 0.26
CA GLY A 97 8.72 4.33 0.54
C GLY A 97 7.83 3.23 -0.03
N GLY A 98 8.41 2.34 -0.82
CA GLY A 98 7.71 1.23 -1.46
C GLY A 98 6.58 1.61 -2.45
N PRO A 99 6.66 2.71 -3.23
CA PRO A 99 5.54 3.15 -4.08
C PRO A 99 5.22 2.11 -5.17
N LEU A 100 6.23 1.39 -5.65
CA LEU A 100 6.09 0.31 -6.62
C LEU A 100 5.46 -0.93 -6.00
N GLU A 101 5.92 -1.34 -4.84
CA GLU A 101 5.38 -2.48 -4.09
C GLU A 101 3.90 -2.26 -3.79
N VAL A 102 3.54 -1.05 -3.36
CA VAL A 102 2.14 -0.67 -3.13
C VAL A 102 1.32 -0.69 -4.41
N PHE A 103 1.83 -0.15 -5.53
CA PHE A 103 1.13 -0.20 -6.82
C PHE A 103 0.93 -1.63 -7.32
N PHE A 104 1.97 -2.46 -7.29
CA PHE A 104 1.94 -3.81 -7.83
C PHE A 104 1.34 -4.85 -6.87
N SER A 105 1.11 -4.48 -5.61
CA SER A 105 0.60 -5.35 -4.55
C SER A 105 -0.62 -6.18 -4.96
N LEU A 106 -1.61 -5.57 -5.62
CA LEU A 106 -2.84 -6.25 -6.04
C LEU A 106 -2.55 -7.39 -7.03
N PHE A 107 -1.67 -7.13 -8.01
CA PHE A 107 -1.29 -8.12 -9.02
C PHE A 107 -0.41 -9.22 -8.42
N LEU A 108 0.47 -8.87 -7.48
CA LEU A 108 1.32 -9.83 -6.76
C LEU A 108 0.51 -10.77 -5.87
N VAL A 109 -0.47 -10.24 -5.12
CA VAL A 109 -1.39 -11.06 -4.32
C VAL A 109 -2.23 -11.97 -5.22
N THR A 110 -2.71 -11.47 -6.37
CA THR A 110 -3.44 -12.28 -7.34
C THR A 110 -2.56 -13.38 -7.96
N LEU A 111 -1.30 -13.06 -8.26
CA LEU A 111 -0.30 -14.02 -8.74
C LEU A 111 -0.09 -15.15 -7.73
N VAL A 112 0.06 -14.82 -6.45
CA VAL A 112 0.14 -15.82 -5.38
C VAL A 112 -1.11 -16.71 -5.36
N GLY A 113 -2.30 -16.13 -5.48
CA GLY A 113 -3.55 -16.88 -5.59
C GLY A 113 -3.54 -17.88 -6.75
N VAL A 114 -3.15 -17.45 -7.96
CA VAL A 114 -3.05 -18.33 -9.14
C VAL A 114 -2.02 -19.44 -8.93
N VAL A 115 -0.86 -19.14 -8.34
CA VAL A 115 0.18 -20.14 -8.04
C VAL A 115 -0.34 -21.18 -7.05
N LEU A 116 -1.10 -20.77 -6.03
CA LEU A 116 -1.66 -21.67 -5.03
C LEU A 116 -2.82 -22.52 -5.56
N LEU A 117 -3.45 -22.16 -6.69
CA LEU A 117 -4.42 -23.05 -7.36
C LEU A 117 -3.74 -24.26 -8.00
N VAL A 118 -2.50 -24.13 -8.45
CA VAL A 118 -1.74 -25.20 -9.13
C VAL A 118 -1.70 -26.51 -8.34
N PRO A 119 -1.33 -26.52 -7.04
CA PRO A 119 -1.31 -27.75 -6.25
C PRO A 119 -2.70 -28.39 -6.06
N LEU A 120 -3.81 -27.69 -6.37
CA LEU A 120 -5.17 -28.22 -6.27
C LEU A 120 -5.62 -28.96 -7.53
N LEU A 121 -4.91 -28.80 -8.65
CA LEU A 121 -5.36 -29.27 -9.96
C LEU A 121 -4.75 -30.64 -10.33
N PRO A 122 -5.54 -31.54 -10.94
CA PRO A 122 -5.05 -32.83 -11.39
C PRO A 122 -4.30 -32.72 -12.73
N GLY A 123 -3.11 -33.31 -12.79
CA GLY A 123 -2.34 -33.49 -14.03
C GLY A 123 -1.68 -32.22 -14.58
N VAL A 124 -0.65 -32.41 -15.42
CA VAL A 124 0.15 -31.30 -15.99
C VAL A 124 -0.65 -30.41 -16.94
N ARG A 125 -1.65 -30.98 -17.63
CA ARG A 125 -2.49 -30.27 -18.60
C ARG A 125 -3.27 -29.13 -17.93
N TRP A 126 -4.05 -29.44 -16.89
CA TRP A 126 -4.87 -28.44 -16.19
C TRP A 126 -4.03 -27.42 -15.42
N ARG A 127 -2.94 -27.87 -14.80
CA ARG A 127 -1.96 -26.98 -14.14
C ARG A 127 -1.42 -25.94 -15.11
N THR A 128 -1.01 -26.38 -16.30
CA THR A 128 -0.49 -25.48 -17.34
C THR A 128 -1.58 -24.55 -17.87
N VAL A 129 -2.79 -25.06 -18.15
CA VAL A 129 -3.91 -24.25 -18.64
C VAL A 129 -4.27 -23.14 -17.65
N VAL A 130 -4.47 -23.47 -16.37
CA VAL A 130 -4.84 -22.48 -15.35
C VAL A 130 -3.76 -21.42 -15.18
N MET A 131 -2.48 -21.79 -15.18
CA MET A 131 -1.41 -20.81 -15.07
C MET A 131 -1.26 -19.95 -16.32
N VAL A 132 -1.38 -20.52 -17.53
CA VAL A 132 -1.30 -19.74 -18.77
C VAL A 132 -2.44 -18.72 -18.81
N VAL A 133 -3.68 -19.16 -18.53
CA VAL A 133 -4.85 -18.27 -18.51
C VAL A 133 -4.72 -17.23 -17.41
N GLY A 134 -4.40 -17.66 -16.18
CA GLY A 134 -4.27 -16.77 -15.03
C GLY A 134 -3.16 -15.74 -15.18
N PHE A 135 -1.98 -16.15 -15.63
CA PHE A 135 -0.85 -15.23 -15.83
C PHE A 135 -1.10 -14.31 -17.01
N THR A 136 -1.67 -14.78 -18.11
CA THR A 136 -2.04 -13.90 -19.22
C THR A 136 -3.05 -12.86 -18.77
N ALA A 137 -4.07 -13.26 -17.99
CA ALA A 137 -5.04 -12.32 -17.42
C ALA A 137 -4.37 -11.29 -16.50
N ILE A 138 -3.44 -11.70 -15.63
CA ILE A 138 -2.69 -10.76 -14.77
C ILE A 138 -1.81 -9.84 -15.60
N ILE A 139 -1.08 -10.33 -16.61
CA ILE A 139 -0.20 -9.51 -17.46
C ILE A 139 -1.01 -8.46 -18.22
N VAL A 140 -2.14 -8.86 -18.82
CA VAL A 140 -3.04 -7.93 -19.52
C VAL A 140 -3.63 -6.92 -18.55
N TRP A 141 -4.16 -7.37 -17.41
CA TRP A 141 -4.74 -6.51 -16.39
C TRP A 141 -3.72 -5.50 -15.84
N MET A 142 -2.52 -5.97 -15.47
CA MET A 142 -1.41 -5.15 -14.98
C MET A 142 -0.94 -4.16 -16.05
N GLY A 143 -0.84 -4.59 -17.31
CA GLY A 143 -0.46 -3.73 -18.44
C GLY A 143 -1.47 -2.61 -18.69
N LEU A 144 -2.77 -2.96 -18.70
CA LEU A 144 -3.85 -1.98 -18.83
C LEU A 144 -3.90 -1.02 -17.63
N ALA A 145 -3.65 -1.51 -16.41
CA ALA A 145 -3.65 -0.68 -15.21
C ALA A 145 -2.45 0.29 -15.18
N TYR A 146 -1.27 -0.17 -15.60
CA TYR A 146 -0.03 0.61 -15.49
C TYR A 146 0.17 1.57 -16.69
N TYR A 147 -0.01 1.09 -17.92
CA TYR A 147 0.23 1.87 -19.15
C TYR A 147 -1.05 2.39 -19.82
N GLY A 148 -2.18 1.72 -19.59
CA GLY A 148 -3.43 2.02 -20.29
C GLY A 148 -4.10 3.31 -19.83
N GLU A 149 -4.86 3.92 -20.73
CA GLU A 149 -5.75 5.04 -20.40
C GLU A 149 -6.86 4.58 -19.44
N ASN A 150 -7.17 5.41 -18.46
CA ASN A 150 -8.07 5.08 -17.35
C ASN A 150 -7.67 3.82 -16.56
N GLY A 151 -6.39 3.42 -16.60
CA GLY A 151 -5.84 2.27 -15.88
C GLY A 151 -6.11 2.29 -14.37
N LEU A 152 -6.32 3.45 -13.74
CA LEU A 152 -6.73 3.55 -12.33
C LEU A 152 -8.07 2.86 -12.04
N ARG A 153 -8.96 2.73 -13.04
CA ARG A 153 -10.19 1.93 -12.96
C ARG A 153 -9.94 0.44 -12.80
N LEU A 154 -8.70 -0.01 -12.88
CA LEU A 154 -8.30 -1.40 -12.71
C LEU A 154 -7.54 -1.65 -11.38
N GLN A 155 -7.33 -0.62 -10.56
CA GLN A 155 -6.73 -0.73 -9.22
C GLN A 155 -7.76 -1.01 -8.12
N SER A 156 -7.33 -1.27 -6.87
CA SER A 156 -8.31 -1.42 -5.77
C SER A 156 -8.78 -0.07 -5.24
N ALA A 157 -10.00 -0.01 -4.68
CA ALA A 157 -10.51 1.21 -4.03
C ALA A 157 -9.61 1.64 -2.86
N ARG A 158 -9.13 0.68 -2.07
CA ARG A 158 -8.17 0.93 -0.98
C ARG A 158 -6.85 1.54 -1.47
N TYR A 159 -6.31 1.06 -2.59
CA TYR A 159 -5.09 1.64 -3.17
C TYR A 159 -5.28 3.13 -3.49
N LEU A 160 -6.41 3.48 -4.12
CA LEU A 160 -6.73 4.87 -4.45
C LEU A 160 -6.95 5.71 -3.20
N ALA A 161 -7.67 5.19 -2.21
CA ALA A 161 -7.86 5.85 -0.91
C ALA A 161 -6.51 6.12 -0.23
N GLY A 162 -5.59 5.15 -0.22
CA GLY A 162 -4.26 5.33 0.34
C GLY A 162 -3.41 6.37 -0.40
N ARG A 163 -3.60 6.54 -1.72
CA ARG A 163 -2.97 7.64 -2.48
C ARG A 163 -3.53 9.00 -2.08
N ILE A 164 -4.83 9.09 -1.82
CA ILE A 164 -5.49 10.32 -1.36
C ILE A 164 -5.02 10.68 0.05
N THR A 165 -5.01 9.73 0.98
CA THR A 165 -4.49 9.95 2.34
C THR A 165 -3.04 10.43 2.31
N ALA A 166 -2.20 9.85 1.44
CA ALA A 166 -0.82 10.30 1.26
C ALA A 166 -0.67 11.70 0.65
N LEU A 167 -1.72 12.26 0.03
CA LEU A 167 -1.75 13.66 -0.38
C LEU A 167 -2.09 14.59 0.81
N GLY A 168 -2.32 14.10 2.03
CA GLY A 168 -2.50 14.93 3.23
C GLY A 168 -3.66 15.93 3.13
N GLU A 169 -4.66 15.60 2.31
CA GLU A 169 -5.82 16.43 2.00
C GLU A 169 -7.09 15.67 2.39
N THR A 170 -7.13 15.02 3.56
CA THR A 170 -8.38 14.42 4.08
C THR A 170 -9.12 15.39 5.00
N GLY A 171 -9.58 16.52 4.45
CA GLY A 171 -10.60 17.34 5.09
C GLY A 171 -11.98 16.85 4.70
N GLN A 172 -12.70 16.24 5.64
CA GLN A 172 -14.09 15.84 5.43
C GLN A 172 -14.97 17.09 5.39
N ALA A 173 -15.65 17.33 4.27
CA ALA A 173 -16.80 18.25 4.24
C ALA A 173 -18.02 17.50 4.76
N ASP A 174 -18.61 18.00 5.84
CA ASP A 174 -19.85 17.46 6.40
C ASP A 174 -21.03 18.01 5.56
N ASP A 175 -21.65 17.14 4.76
CA ASP A 175 -22.79 17.45 3.87
C ASP A 175 -24.14 17.53 4.64
N ALA A 176 -24.13 18.10 5.85
CA ALA A 176 -25.35 18.36 6.62
C ALA A 176 -25.64 19.87 6.67
N PRO A 177 -26.85 20.35 6.32
CA PRO A 177 -27.19 21.75 6.50
C PRO A 177 -27.22 22.05 8.00
N ARG A 178 -26.18 22.73 8.51
CA ARG A 178 -26.07 23.19 9.89
C ARG A 178 -25.73 24.66 9.95
N GLU A 179 -26.29 25.33 10.96
CA GLU A 179 -25.95 26.70 11.32
C GLU A 179 -24.49 26.72 11.80
N LEU A 180 -23.64 27.38 11.00
CA LEU A 180 -22.22 27.57 11.27
C LEU A 180 -22.02 28.27 12.61
N SER A 181 -21.11 27.75 13.44
CA SER A 181 -20.69 28.43 14.67
C SER A 181 -20.04 29.78 14.35
N PRO A 182 -20.01 30.76 15.28
CA PRO A 182 -19.37 32.06 15.03
C PRO A 182 -17.88 31.94 14.63
N GLY A 183 -17.20 30.89 15.09
CA GLY A 183 -15.82 30.56 14.71
C GLY A 183 -15.72 30.02 13.28
N GLU A 184 -16.61 29.10 12.89
CA GLU A 184 -16.68 28.60 11.51
C GLU A 184 -17.07 29.69 10.50
N ALA A 185 -17.98 30.57 10.86
CA ALA A 185 -18.34 31.73 10.04
C ALA A 185 -17.16 32.68 9.85
N LEU A 186 -16.33 32.87 10.87
CA LEU A 186 -15.10 33.66 10.78
C LEU A 186 -14.05 32.97 9.91
N ILE A 187 -13.85 31.66 10.07
CA ILE A 187 -12.92 30.87 9.23
C ILE A 187 -13.38 30.86 7.78
N ALA A 188 -14.68 30.69 7.51
CA ALA A 188 -15.26 30.75 6.18
C ALA A 188 -15.07 32.14 5.55
N ARG A 189 -15.23 33.21 6.31
CA ARG A 189 -15.00 34.58 5.84
C ARG A 189 -13.52 34.88 5.59
N LEU A 190 -12.62 34.34 6.41
CA LEU A 190 -11.17 34.42 6.21
C LEU A 190 -10.72 33.61 4.98
N LYS A 191 -11.26 32.40 4.79
CA LYS A 191 -11.03 31.59 3.59
C LYS A 191 -11.57 32.30 2.34
N ALA A 192 -12.74 32.91 2.42
CA ALA A 192 -13.33 33.68 1.33
C ALA A 192 -12.52 34.95 1.00
N SER A 193 -12.05 35.70 2.00
CA SER A 193 -11.19 36.87 1.76
C SER A 193 -9.82 36.47 1.18
N LEU A 194 -9.26 35.34 1.61
CA LEU A 194 -8.02 34.81 1.04
C LEU A 194 -8.20 34.30 -0.40
N ALA A 195 -9.36 33.72 -0.72
CA ALA A 195 -9.73 33.31 -2.08
C ALA A 195 -10.11 34.50 -2.98
N GLU A 196 -10.51 35.64 -2.44
CA GLU A 196 -10.66 36.91 -3.19
C GLU A 196 -9.29 37.50 -3.58
N ASP A 197 -8.27 37.32 -2.74
CA ASP A 197 -6.90 37.79 -2.99
C ASP A 197 -6.04 36.83 -3.84
N THR A 198 -6.53 35.61 -4.10
CA THR A 198 -5.88 34.65 -5.02
C THR A 198 -6.90 34.12 -6.02
N ASP A 199 -6.68 34.34 -7.33
CA ASP A 199 -7.45 33.74 -8.46
C ASP A 199 -7.38 32.18 -8.50
N ALA A 200 -7.04 31.52 -7.40
CA ALA A 200 -6.92 30.08 -7.28
C ALA A 200 -8.30 29.45 -6.98
N ALA A 201 -8.78 28.63 -7.91
CA ALA A 201 -9.95 27.78 -7.67
C ALA A 201 -9.77 26.94 -6.38
N PRO A 202 -10.83 26.75 -5.58
CA PRO A 202 -10.79 25.96 -4.35
C PRO A 202 -10.25 24.54 -4.62
N ALA A 203 -9.48 24.00 -3.67
CA ALA A 203 -8.98 22.63 -3.75
C ALA A 203 -10.17 21.65 -3.82
N PRO A 204 -10.07 20.56 -4.62
CA PRO A 204 -11.11 19.55 -4.64
C PRO A 204 -11.27 18.94 -3.26
N GLU A 205 -12.50 18.63 -2.86
CA GLU A 205 -12.77 17.99 -1.57
C GLU A 205 -12.53 16.48 -1.66
N PRO A 206 -11.82 15.89 -0.69
CA PRO A 206 -11.58 14.45 -0.65
C PRO A 206 -12.89 13.70 -0.41
N PRO A 207 -13.04 12.50 -1.00
CA PRO A 207 -14.16 11.64 -0.66
C PRO A 207 -14.06 11.17 0.80
N ALA A 208 -15.22 10.95 1.45
CA ALA A 208 -15.30 10.43 2.82
C ALA A 208 -14.45 9.15 2.99
N ALA A 209 -13.68 9.12 4.08
CA ALA A 209 -12.72 8.05 4.37
C ALA A 209 -13.42 6.68 4.44
N GLY A 210 -13.20 5.85 3.43
CA GLY A 210 -13.71 4.48 3.37
C GLY A 210 -15.07 4.29 2.67
N GLU A 211 -15.76 5.37 2.27
CA GLU A 211 -17.08 5.29 1.61
C GLU A 211 -17.10 5.85 0.19
N GLY A 212 -16.07 6.59 -0.21
CA GLY A 212 -15.92 7.04 -1.59
C GLY A 212 -15.74 5.88 -2.56
N GLY A 213 -16.75 5.63 -3.40
CA GLY A 213 -16.63 4.65 -4.48
C GLY A 213 -15.42 4.96 -5.36
N LYS A 214 -14.81 3.92 -5.96
CA LYS A 214 -13.62 4.02 -6.83
C LYS A 214 -13.66 5.20 -7.83
N GLY A 215 -14.83 5.49 -8.38
CA GLY A 215 -15.04 6.61 -9.30
C GLY A 215 -14.80 7.98 -8.66
N GLN A 216 -15.23 8.19 -7.42
CA GLN A 216 -15.01 9.44 -6.68
C GLN A 216 -13.53 9.65 -6.38
N SER A 217 -12.81 8.61 -5.94
CA SER A 217 -11.37 8.69 -5.72
C SER A 217 -10.61 9.05 -7.00
N ILE A 218 -11.01 8.49 -8.16
CA ILE A 218 -10.39 8.82 -9.45
C ILE A 218 -10.70 10.27 -9.85
N ALA A 219 -11.94 10.72 -9.66
CA ALA A 219 -12.35 12.08 -9.97
C ALA A 219 -11.58 13.10 -9.12
N TYR A 220 -11.42 12.82 -7.83
CA TYR A 220 -10.59 13.62 -6.93
C TYR A 220 -9.14 13.70 -7.40
N LEU A 221 -8.50 12.56 -7.65
CA LEU A 221 -7.09 12.50 -8.09
C LEU A 221 -6.88 13.24 -9.41
N ARG A 222 -7.86 13.14 -10.33
CA ARG A 222 -7.87 13.89 -11.58
C ARG A 222 -7.94 15.40 -11.33
N ALA A 223 -8.89 15.86 -10.53
CA ALA A 223 -9.04 17.28 -10.21
C ALA A 223 -7.78 17.83 -9.54
N ALA A 224 -7.21 17.09 -8.59
CA ALA A 224 -5.97 17.46 -7.91
C ALA A 224 -4.76 17.51 -8.87
N PHE A 225 -4.70 16.63 -9.87
CA PHE A 225 -3.68 16.63 -10.92
C PHE A 225 -3.82 17.83 -11.85
N GLU A 226 -5.05 18.08 -12.33
CA GLU A 226 -5.36 19.17 -13.26
C GLU A 226 -5.13 20.54 -12.58
N GLN A 227 -5.47 20.68 -11.29
CA GLN A 227 -5.19 21.89 -10.51
C GLN A 227 -3.68 22.15 -10.34
N ASP A 228 -2.89 21.10 -10.09
CA ASP A 228 -1.44 21.19 -9.94
C ASP A 228 -0.75 21.57 -11.26
N HIS A 229 -1.18 20.97 -12.38
CA HIS A 229 -0.64 21.26 -13.71
C HIS A 229 -1.13 22.60 -14.27
N GLY A 230 -2.34 23.04 -13.93
CA GLY A 230 -2.86 24.36 -14.27
C GLY A 230 -2.01 25.50 -13.69
N ARG A 231 -1.40 25.28 -12.51
CA ARG A 231 -0.44 26.22 -11.90
C ARG A 231 0.92 26.24 -12.62
N ARG A 232 1.28 25.15 -13.31
CA ARG A 232 2.54 25.01 -14.07
C ARG A 232 2.31 25.41 -15.53
N ALA A 233 2.06 26.69 -15.77
CA ALA A 233 1.80 27.21 -17.11
C ALA A 233 3.04 27.12 -18.03
N THR A 234 3.22 25.97 -18.69
CA THR A 234 3.69 25.73 -20.08
C THR A 234 4.05 24.24 -20.24
N GLY A 235 3.31 23.50 -21.09
CA GLY A 235 3.70 22.14 -21.53
C GLY A 235 3.28 20.96 -20.64
N GLY A 236 2.34 21.12 -19.72
CA GLY A 236 1.88 20.04 -18.82
C GLY A 236 1.23 18.85 -19.56
N GLU A 237 1.52 17.62 -19.11
CA GLU A 237 0.90 16.40 -19.62
C GLU A 237 -0.61 16.37 -19.32
N ALA A 238 -1.43 15.99 -20.29
CA ALA A 238 -2.87 15.82 -20.07
C ALA A 238 -3.17 14.60 -19.19
N TRP A 239 -4.24 14.66 -18.39
CA TRP A 239 -4.68 13.52 -17.60
C TRP A 239 -5.09 12.33 -18.48
N ARG A 240 -4.39 11.21 -18.34
CA ARG A 240 -4.71 9.92 -18.96
C ARG A 240 -5.29 8.94 -17.95
N GLY A 241 -5.00 9.13 -16.67
CA GLY A 241 -5.43 8.24 -15.60
C GLY A 241 -4.79 6.85 -15.69
N SER A 242 -3.56 6.78 -16.19
CA SER A 242 -2.75 5.55 -16.15
C SER A 242 -2.06 5.42 -14.79
N GLY A 243 -1.73 4.19 -14.39
CA GLY A 243 -1.00 3.93 -13.16
C GLY A 243 0.38 4.57 -13.14
N ALA A 244 1.12 4.51 -14.25
CA ALA A 244 2.44 5.12 -14.37
C ALA A 244 2.40 6.66 -14.23
N GLN A 245 1.39 7.31 -14.83
CA GLN A 245 1.20 8.76 -14.71
C GLN A 245 0.89 9.15 -13.27
N LEU A 246 -0.09 8.47 -12.65
CA LEU A 246 -0.44 8.74 -11.25
C LEU A 246 0.77 8.54 -10.34
N LEU A 247 1.52 7.46 -10.54
CA LEU A 247 2.66 7.13 -9.69
C LEU A 247 3.77 8.19 -9.80
N ALA A 248 4.11 8.62 -11.02
CA ALA A 248 5.10 9.66 -11.25
C ALA A 248 4.69 10.98 -10.62
N TRP A 249 3.47 11.45 -10.90
CA TRP A 249 2.94 12.70 -10.36
C TRP A 249 2.78 12.65 -8.85
N HIS A 250 2.22 11.57 -8.29
CA HIS A 250 2.01 11.43 -6.84
C HIS A 250 3.35 11.44 -6.09
N TYR A 251 4.35 10.75 -6.62
CA TYR A 251 5.70 10.73 -6.05
C TYR A 251 6.34 12.11 -6.12
N GLU A 252 6.27 12.78 -7.27
CA GLU A 252 6.78 14.14 -7.45
C GLU A 252 6.09 15.15 -6.52
N LYS A 253 4.74 15.15 -6.48
CA LYS A 253 3.93 16.04 -5.65
C LYS A 253 4.19 15.81 -4.16
N GLY A 254 4.28 14.55 -3.74
CA GLY A 254 4.60 14.19 -2.36
C GLY A 254 5.97 14.71 -1.92
N LEU A 255 7.00 14.50 -2.75
CA LEU A 255 8.34 15.06 -2.50
C LEU A 255 8.32 16.60 -2.54
N GLY A 256 7.67 17.17 -3.55
CA GLY A 256 7.59 18.61 -3.82
C GLY A 256 6.92 19.43 -2.74
N ARG A 257 6.08 18.81 -1.91
CA ARG A 257 5.44 19.47 -0.76
C ARG A 257 6.45 19.94 0.28
N TYR A 258 7.50 19.16 0.48
CA TYR A 258 8.48 19.36 1.56
C TYR A 258 9.87 19.70 1.01
N PHE A 259 10.17 19.32 -0.23
CA PHE A 259 11.43 19.58 -0.91
C PHE A 259 11.21 20.46 -2.14
N ARG A 260 11.96 21.56 -2.27
CA ARG A 260 11.78 22.54 -3.36
C ARG A 260 12.77 22.39 -4.52
N GLU A 261 13.75 21.49 -4.39
CA GLU A 261 14.83 21.29 -5.35
C GLU A 261 14.39 20.36 -6.51
N GLN A 262 13.88 20.95 -7.58
CA GLN A 262 13.44 20.20 -8.76
C GLN A 262 14.57 19.42 -9.45
N GLU A 263 15.81 19.89 -9.36
CA GLU A 263 17.00 19.22 -9.88
C GLU A 263 17.27 17.88 -9.18
N VAL A 264 16.79 17.71 -7.94
CA VAL A 264 16.89 16.48 -7.16
C VAL A 264 15.67 15.59 -7.41
N ILE A 265 14.47 16.17 -7.39
CA ILE A 265 13.20 15.44 -7.50
C ILE A 265 13.04 14.82 -8.90
N GLY A 266 13.30 15.57 -9.97
CA GLY A 266 13.10 15.10 -11.35
C GLY A 266 13.84 13.79 -11.66
N PRO A 267 15.16 13.70 -11.38
CA PRO A 267 15.90 12.44 -11.53
C PRO A 267 15.40 11.30 -10.65
N MET A 268 14.89 11.57 -9.44
CA MET A 268 14.29 10.55 -8.58
C MET A 268 13.00 9.98 -9.18
N VAL A 269 12.11 10.85 -9.67
CA VAL A 269 10.88 10.45 -10.39
C VAL A 269 11.24 9.61 -11.61
N ALA A 270 12.21 10.04 -12.42
CA ALA A 270 12.65 9.29 -13.60
C ALA A 270 13.25 7.92 -13.25
N ARG A 271 14.00 7.81 -12.14
CA ARG A 271 14.48 6.51 -11.62
C ARG A 271 13.32 5.65 -11.16
N MET A 272 12.34 6.21 -10.45
CA MET A 272 11.16 5.48 -9.99
C MET A 272 10.34 4.93 -11.16
N VAL A 273 10.12 5.72 -12.22
CA VAL A 273 9.38 5.28 -13.42
C VAL A 273 10.13 4.15 -14.12
N ARG A 274 11.45 4.30 -14.30
CA ARG A 274 12.29 3.24 -14.87
C ARG A 274 12.25 1.97 -14.02
N ALA A 275 12.36 2.10 -12.70
CA ALA A 275 12.27 0.97 -11.78
C ALA A 275 10.90 0.28 -11.86
N GLY A 276 9.81 1.02 -12.04
CA GLY A 276 8.48 0.45 -12.26
C GLY A 276 8.35 -0.34 -13.57
N ASN A 277 8.90 0.18 -14.67
CA ASN A 277 8.97 -0.55 -15.95
C ASN A 277 9.81 -1.84 -15.82
N ILE A 278 10.95 -1.77 -15.12
CA ILE A 278 11.81 -2.93 -14.86
C ILE A 278 11.06 -3.95 -14.01
N LEU A 279 10.42 -3.52 -12.92
CA LEU A 279 9.67 -4.40 -12.03
C LEU A 279 8.51 -5.08 -12.76
N PHE A 280 7.79 -4.35 -13.62
CA PHE A 280 6.78 -4.95 -14.52
C PHE A 280 7.38 -6.10 -15.33
N GLY A 281 8.53 -5.87 -15.98
CA GLY A 281 9.23 -6.88 -16.77
C GLY A 281 9.71 -8.07 -15.92
N VAL A 282 10.21 -7.82 -14.71
CA VAL A 282 10.62 -8.86 -13.75
C VAL A 282 9.43 -9.72 -13.34
N ILE A 283 8.28 -9.13 -13.03
CA ILE A 283 7.05 -9.86 -12.69
C ILE A 283 6.63 -10.77 -13.86
N VAL A 284 6.65 -10.26 -15.09
CA VAL A 284 6.38 -11.06 -16.30
C VAL A 284 7.38 -12.20 -16.44
N ALA A 285 8.69 -11.93 -16.27
CA ALA A 285 9.73 -12.96 -16.35
C ALA A 285 9.57 -14.04 -15.28
N VAL A 286 9.20 -13.67 -14.05
CA VAL A 286 8.88 -14.61 -12.97
C VAL A 286 7.68 -15.49 -13.34
N MET A 287 6.60 -14.91 -13.90
CA MET A 287 5.45 -15.67 -14.39
C MET A 287 5.85 -16.67 -15.48
N LEU A 288 6.67 -16.26 -16.45
CA LEU A 288 7.19 -17.16 -17.49
C LEU A 288 8.05 -18.29 -16.90
N GLY A 289 8.91 -17.98 -15.93
CA GLY A 289 9.70 -18.98 -15.21
C GLY A 289 8.83 -19.99 -14.46
N LEU A 290 7.80 -19.52 -13.77
CA LEU A 290 6.83 -20.37 -13.08
C LEU A 290 6.05 -21.27 -14.06
N LEU A 291 5.74 -20.82 -15.28
CA LEU A 291 5.14 -21.67 -16.31
C LEU A 291 6.06 -22.82 -16.73
N VAL A 292 7.37 -22.58 -16.83
CA VAL A 292 8.35 -23.64 -17.12
C VAL A 292 8.38 -24.67 -15.99
N VAL A 293 8.37 -24.19 -14.74
CA VAL A 293 8.29 -25.05 -13.54
C VAL A 293 7.03 -25.91 -13.56
N ALA A 294 5.89 -25.34 -13.92
CA ALA A 294 4.60 -26.04 -13.94
C ALA A 294 4.50 -27.16 -14.97
N ARG A 295 5.24 -27.04 -16.08
CA ARG A 295 5.32 -28.09 -17.12
C ARG A 295 6.16 -29.30 -16.68
N ARG A 296 6.93 -29.18 -15.60
CA ARG A 296 7.80 -30.22 -15.05
C ARG A 296 7.31 -30.64 -13.66
N PRO A 297 6.17 -31.34 -13.55
CA PRO A 297 5.63 -31.71 -12.25
C PRO A 297 6.64 -32.57 -11.48
N SER A 298 7.06 -32.10 -10.31
CA SER A 298 7.90 -32.86 -9.39
C SER A 298 7.56 -32.49 -7.97
N GLU A 299 7.72 -33.42 -7.03
CA GLU A 299 7.40 -33.19 -5.63
C GLU A 299 8.21 -32.03 -5.01
N ARG A 300 9.45 -31.83 -5.50
CA ARG A 300 10.30 -30.71 -5.09
C ARG A 300 9.76 -29.36 -5.57
N LEU A 301 9.39 -29.27 -6.85
CA LEU A 301 8.87 -28.04 -7.44
C LEU A 301 7.48 -27.69 -6.89
N ASP A 302 6.62 -28.70 -6.70
CA ASP A 302 5.29 -28.52 -6.10
C ASP A 302 5.41 -28.04 -4.65
N GLY A 303 6.40 -28.58 -3.93
CA GLY A 303 6.78 -28.09 -2.61
C GLY A 303 7.22 -26.63 -2.63
N LEU A 304 8.07 -26.24 -3.58
CA LEU A 304 8.55 -24.87 -3.71
C LEU A 304 7.41 -23.89 -4.02
N LEU A 305 6.47 -24.26 -4.89
CA LEU A 305 5.29 -23.44 -5.21
C LEU A 305 4.39 -23.18 -3.98
N LEU A 306 4.42 -24.07 -2.99
CA LEU A 306 3.69 -23.92 -1.74
C LEU A 306 4.49 -23.16 -0.67
N LEU A 307 5.79 -23.44 -0.57
CA LEU A 307 6.68 -22.83 0.43
C LEU A 307 7.07 -21.40 0.10
N ALA A 308 7.22 -21.05 -1.18
CA ALA A 308 7.58 -19.69 -1.55
C ALA A 308 6.52 -18.67 -1.08
N PRO A 309 5.21 -18.82 -1.37
CA PRO A 309 4.19 -17.96 -0.78
C PRO A 309 4.16 -18.00 0.76
N ALA A 310 4.44 -19.15 1.38
CA ALA A 310 4.47 -19.28 2.85
C ALA A 310 5.52 -18.36 3.51
N GLY A 311 6.49 -17.83 2.75
CA GLY A 311 7.42 -16.80 3.20
C GLY A 311 6.84 -15.39 3.34
N LEU A 312 5.56 -15.16 3.00
CA LEU A 312 4.90 -13.84 3.00
C LEU A 312 5.20 -12.95 4.22
N PRO A 313 5.04 -13.39 5.48
CA PRO A 313 5.35 -12.53 6.63
C PRO A 313 6.83 -12.17 6.72
N ALA A 314 7.73 -13.07 6.32
CA ALA A 314 9.17 -12.80 6.29
C ALA A 314 9.52 -11.80 5.17
N TYR A 315 8.93 -11.96 3.97
CA TYR A 315 9.12 -11.02 2.87
C TYR A 315 8.65 -9.61 3.24
N PHE A 316 7.51 -9.52 3.94
CA PHE A 316 7.02 -8.24 4.47
C PHE A 316 8.03 -7.62 5.45
N LEU A 317 8.50 -8.37 6.46
CA LEU A 317 9.45 -7.85 7.44
C LEU A 317 10.77 -7.41 6.82
N VAL A 318 11.29 -8.16 5.85
CA VAL A 318 12.50 -7.80 5.11
C VAL A 318 12.27 -6.51 4.32
N ALA A 319 11.21 -6.44 3.52
CA ALA A 319 10.91 -5.24 2.74
C ALA A 319 10.69 -4.01 3.63
N TYR A 320 9.90 -4.16 4.69
CA TYR A 320 9.67 -3.12 5.69
C TYR A 320 10.98 -2.64 6.33
N SER A 321 11.84 -3.56 6.77
CA SER A 321 13.12 -3.21 7.39
C SER A 321 14.09 -2.52 6.41
N VAL A 322 14.11 -2.95 5.15
CA VAL A 322 14.92 -2.32 4.09
C VAL A 322 14.46 -0.88 3.85
N TRP A 323 13.15 -0.65 3.78
CA TRP A 323 12.60 0.70 3.62
C TRP A 323 12.91 1.59 4.83
N LEU A 324 12.72 1.09 6.05
CA LEU A 324 13.10 1.84 7.26
C LEU A 324 14.59 2.19 7.28
N TRP A 325 15.45 1.22 6.96
CA TRP A 325 16.89 1.47 6.84
C TRP A 325 17.17 2.56 5.80
N TRP A 326 16.56 2.47 4.61
CA TRP A 326 16.73 3.45 3.56
C TRP A 326 16.32 4.86 4.03
N TYR A 327 15.17 5.00 4.70
CA TYR A 327 14.72 6.27 5.25
C TYR A 327 15.72 6.92 6.20
N GLY A 328 16.24 6.16 7.17
CA GLY A 328 17.17 6.71 8.16
C GLY A 328 18.61 6.87 7.67
N HIS A 329 18.96 6.39 6.47
CA HIS A 329 20.29 6.53 5.86
C HIS A 329 20.32 7.43 4.62
N ASN A 330 19.17 7.84 4.11
CA ASN A 330 19.05 8.71 2.93
C ASN A 330 18.27 9.98 3.28
N MET A 331 18.54 10.56 4.46
CA MET A 331 17.93 11.82 4.87
C MET A 331 18.46 12.98 4.03
N ASN A 332 17.61 13.97 3.79
CA ASN A 332 17.91 15.18 3.06
C ASN A 332 18.45 16.27 4.02
N ASP A 333 19.44 17.03 3.55
CA ASP A 333 20.06 18.14 4.28
C ASP A 333 19.13 19.33 4.55
N MET A 334 17.96 19.39 3.89
CA MET A 334 16.93 20.42 4.09
C MET A 334 16.10 20.26 5.38
N GLY A 335 16.31 19.19 6.16
CA GLY A 335 15.68 19.05 7.48
C GLY A 335 16.12 20.17 8.42
N ALA A 336 15.17 20.73 9.20
CA ALA A 336 15.50 21.74 10.21
C ALA A 336 16.46 21.20 11.30
N PHE A 337 16.42 19.88 11.53
CA PHE A 337 17.31 19.17 12.44
C PHE A 337 18.06 18.07 11.69
N THR A 338 19.38 18.10 11.80
CA THR A 338 20.24 17.04 11.27
C THR A 338 20.38 15.93 12.31
N LEU A 339 19.88 14.73 12.01
CA LEU A 339 20.10 13.54 12.83
C LEU A 339 21.25 12.70 12.24
N LYS A 340 22.00 12.03 13.11
CA LYS A 340 22.91 10.96 12.66
C LYS A 340 22.09 9.86 12.01
N SER A 341 22.60 9.25 10.94
CA SER A 341 21.97 8.09 10.33
C SER A 341 21.61 7.04 11.38
N PHE A 342 20.36 6.60 11.33
CA PHE A 342 19.80 5.64 12.26
C PHE A 342 18.87 4.69 11.50
N MET A 343 18.39 3.66 12.19
CA MET A 343 17.34 2.80 11.66
C MET A 343 16.11 3.02 12.52
N PRO A 344 14.99 3.51 11.94
CA PRO A 344 13.72 3.56 12.64
C PRO A 344 13.38 2.20 13.25
N THR A 345 12.69 2.21 14.38
CA THR A 345 12.39 1.01 15.15
C THR A 345 11.53 0.04 14.34
N VAL A 346 12.10 -1.12 13.99
CA VAL A 346 11.36 -2.17 13.26
C VAL A 346 10.31 -2.81 14.15
N PHE A 347 10.68 -3.20 15.37
CA PHE A 347 9.79 -3.86 16.32
C PHE A 347 10.09 -3.42 17.74
N GLY A 348 9.04 -3.23 18.54
CA GLY A 348 9.13 -2.82 19.93
C GLY A 348 9.08 -1.31 20.10
N GLN A 349 9.59 -0.86 21.25
CA GLN A 349 9.72 0.55 21.58
C GLN A 349 11.16 1.02 21.35
N GLY A 350 11.30 2.18 20.71
CA GLY A 350 12.57 2.87 20.55
C GLY A 350 12.43 4.36 20.81
N LYS A 351 13.53 5.09 20.61
CA LYS A 351 13.57 6.54 20.81
C LYS A 351 14.34 7.20 19.68
N VAL A 352 13.74 8.21 19.07
CA VAL A 352 14.36 9.04 18.04
C VAL A 352 14.17 10.49 18.46
N ALA A 353 15.28 11.16 18.80
CA ALA A 353 15.26 12.47 19.43
C ALA A 353 14.33 12.49 20.68
N GLN A 354 13.30 13.35 20.68
CA GLN A 354 12.31 13.44 21.77
C GLN A 354 11.07 12.56 21.56
N PHE A 355 11.02 11.82 20.46
CA PHE A 355 9.91 10.93 20.16
C PHE A 355 10.19 9.52 20.68
N THR A 356 9.22 8.95 21.38
CA THR A 356 9.13 7.52 21.64
C THR A 356 8.44 6.88 20.44
N THR A 357 9.12 5.97 19.77
CA THR A 357 8.59 5.24 18.62
C THR A 357 8.10 3.87 19.05
N ASN A 358 6.85 3.56 18.77
CA ASN A 358 6.26 2.24 18.99
C ASN A 358 5.98 1.59 17.65
N SER A 359 6.44 0.35 17.44
CA SER A 359 6.28 -0.36 16.16
C SER A 359 5.92 -1.83 16.40
N TYR A 360 4.74 -2.26 15.97
CA TYR A 360 4.22 -3.59 16.28
C TYR A 360 3.31 -4.16 15.18
N PRO A 361 3.17 -5.50 15.12
CA PRO A 361 2.25 -6.14 14.20
C PRO A 361 0.80 -5.71 14.47
N ALA A 362 0.07 -5.43 13.39
CA ALA A 362 -1.37 -5.31 13.39
C ALA A 362 -2.01 -6.67 13.03
N TYR A 363 -3.34 -6.75 13.06
CA TYR A 363 -4.06 -8.01 12.82
C TYR A 363 -3.79 -8.60 11.42
N GLY A 364 -3.53 -7.77 10.40
CA GLY A 364 -3.17 -8.24 9.06
C GLY A 364 -1.86 -9.04 9.02
N PHE A 365 -0.88 -8.73 9.88
CA PHE A 365 0.32 -9.55 10.00
C PHE A 365 0.03 -10.92 10.60
N TRP A 366 -0.84 -10.99 11.61
CA TRP A 366 -1.26 -12.28 12.17
C TRP A 366 -2.06 -13.13 11.17
N LEU A 367 -2.81 -12.50 10.27
CA LEU A 367 -3.42 -13.20 9.13
C LEU A 367 -2.35 -13.77 8.16
N MET A 368 -1.23 -13.06 7.94
CA MET A 368 -0.10 -13.61 7.17
C MET A 368 0.56 -14.79 7.88
N VAL A 369 0.70 -14.73 9.21
CA VAL A 369 1.22 -15.86 10.01
C VAL A 369 0.29 -17.07 9.90
N LEU A 370 -1.03 -16.87 10.01
CA LEU A 370 -2.02 -17.93 9.80
C LEU A 370 -1.93 -18.50 8.39
N PHE A 371 -1.81 -17.65 7.36
CA PHE A 371 -1.60 -18.07 5.98
C PHE A 371 -0.37 -18.97 5.84
N THR A 372 0.77 -18.57 6.40
CA THR A 372 1.99 -19.40 6.45
C THR A 372 1.72 -20.74 7.15
N ALA A 373 1.08 -20.73 8.31
CA ALA A 373 0.77 -21.95 9.06
C ALA A 373 -0.09 -22.94 8.26
N LEU A 374 -1.10 -22.44 7.54
CA LEU A 374 -1.96 -23.25 6.67
C LEU A 374 -1.17 -23.88 5.51
N LEU A 375 -0.30 -23.12 4.86
CA LEU A 375 0.53 -23.63 3.76
C LEU A 375 1.56 -24.65 4.24
N LEU A 376 2.18 -24.43 5.41
CA LEU A 376 3.12 -25.38 6.01
C LEU A 376 2.41 -26.68 6.44
N ALA A 377 1.22 -26.57 7.04
CA ALA A 377 0.41 -27.75 7.36
C ALA A 377 0.00 -28.52 6.09
N ALA A 378 -0.44 -27.81 5.04
CA ALA A 378 -0.76 -28.41 3.76
C ALA A 378 0.45 -29.11 3.11
N PHE A 379 1.64 -28.55 3.27
CA PHE A 379 2.90 -29.10 2.77
C PHE A 379 3.31 -30.38 3.51
N VAL A 380 3.23 -30.39 4.84
CA VAL A 380 3.54 -31.59 5.66
C VAL A 380 2.59 -32.73 5.32
N LEU A 381 1.28 -32.45 5.19
CA LEU A 381 0.28 -33.46 4.80
C LEU A 381 0.52 -34.09 3.42
N ARG A 382 1.25 -33.39 2.54
CA ARG A 382 1.63 -33.91 1.21
C ARG A 382 2.89 -34.75 1.22
N ARG A 383 3.74 -34.63 2.24
CA ARG A 383 5.04 -35.33 2.33
C ARG A 383 5.00 -36.63 3.11
N GLU A 384 3.97 -36.88 3.91
CA GLU A 384 3.92 -38.12 4.68
C GLU A 384 3.79 -39.36 3.77
N PRO A 385 4.69 -40.35 3.90
CA PRO A 385 4.63 -41.57 3.10
C PRO A 385 3.37 -42.35 3.43
N GLY A 386 2.43 -42.40 2.49
CA GLY A 386 1.18 -43.13 2.65
C GLY A 386 0.53 -43.42 1.30
N ALA A 387 0.84 -44.59 0.76
CA ALA A 387 0.40 -45.18 -0.50
C ALA A 387 1.14 -44.66 -1.74
N GLY A 388 1.95 -45.57 -2.32
CA GLY A 388 2.70 -45.33 -3.53
C GLY A 388 1.81 -44.78 -4.66
N ARG A 389 2.39 -43.86 -5.43
CA ARG A 389 1.99 -43.66 -6.82
C ARG A 389 2.48 -44.90 -7.58
N SER A 390 1.77 -46.01 -7.41
CA SER A 390 1.87 -47.16 -8.29
C SER A 390 1.31 -46.75 -9.65
N GLY A 391 2.20 -46.74 -10.65
CA GLY A 391 1.90 -46.98 -12.06
C GLY A 391 0.94 -46.02 -12.77
N GLU A 392 1.51 -45.17 -13.62
CA GLU A 392 1.24 -45.00 -15.07
C GLU A 392 1.51 -43.56 -15.55
#